data_AF-A0A3L6ZQD5-F1
#
_entry.id   AF-A0A3L6ZQD5-F1
#
_cell.length_a   1.000
_cell.length_b   1.000
_cell.length_c   1.000
_cell.angle_alpha   90.00
_cell.angle_beta   90.00
_cell.angle_gamma   90.00
#
_symmetry.space_group_name_H-M   'P 1'
#
loop_
_entity.id
_entity.type
_entity.pdbx_description
1 polymer ?
#
loop_
_entity_poly.entity_id
_entity_poly.type
_entity_poly.pdbx_seq_one_letter_code
_entity_poly.pdbx_strand_id
1 'polypeptide(L)'
;MANRTPPRNAASDVSALTEKLGVFIDPELLDVALTHRSYAYEHGGITHNERLEFLGDSVLGLAVTITLFRENPDLSEGELAKRRAAVVSTVALAEVARQIGLGPFIRLGRGEVLTGGNDKSSILADTVEAIIGATYLAAGQQAATALVLRLLRPLLEDPERFGAAMDPKTSLQEALAGTGAPAPEYTILASGPDHQRVFDATVRAGDVVTGTGSGTSKKTAEMAAALDAWTQLTGRD
;
A
#
# COMPACT_ATOMS: atom_id res chain seq x y z
N MET A 1 -0.16 21.88 -43.34
CA MET A 1 0.37 22.29 -42.02
C MET A 1 1.01 21.06 -41.41
N ALA A 2 2.33 21.09 -41.23
CA ALA A 2 3.10 19.92 -40.81
C ALA A 2 2.83 19.61 -39.33
N ASN A 3 2.30 18.42 -39.06
CA ASN A 3 2.09 17.89 -37.73
C ASN A 3 3.47 17.58 -37.12
N ARG A 4 4.02 18.52 -36.35
CA ARG A 4 5.29 18.33 -35.64
C ARG A 4 5.01 17.54 -34.37
N THR A 5 5.21 16.22 -34.45
CA THR A 5 5.35 15.37 -33.27
C THR A 5 6.41 15.99 -32.36
N PRO A 6 6.09 16.31 -31.09
CA PRO A 6 7.08 16.87 -30.17
C PRO A 6 8.19 15.84 -29.92
N PRO A 7 9.43 16.29 -29.64
CA PRO A 7 10.56 15.39 -29.45
C PRO A 7 10.32 14.49 -28.23
N ARG A 8 10.44 13.16 -28.42
CA ARG A 8 10.54 12.18 -27.33
C ARG A 8 11.75 12.53 -26.47
N ASN A 9 11.57 13.32 -25.42
CA ASN A 9 12.55 13.44 -24.36
C ASN A 9 12.64 12.07 -23.67
N ALA A 10 13.78 11.41 -23.86
CA ALA A 10 14.21 10.13 -23.27
C ALA A 10 13.16 9.47 -22.38
N ALA A 11 12.17 8.83 -23.01
CA ALA A 11 11.39 7.81 -22.33
C ALA A 11 12.41 6.77 -21.87
N SER A 12 12.60 6.64 -20.57
CA SER A 12 13.16 5.43 -20.01
C SER A 12 12.49 4.27 -20.72
N ASP A 13 13.28 3.33 -21.24
CA ASP A 13 12.75 2.23 -22.04
C ASP A 13 11.66 1.50 -21.24
N VAL A 14 10.40 1.78 -21.58
CA VAL A 14 9.25 1.27 -20.85
C VAL A 14 9.13 -0.25 -21.00
N SER A 15 9.93 -0.88 -21.88
CA SER A 15 10.01 -2.33 -22.01
C SER A 15 10.21 -3.01 -20.66
N ALA A 16 11.15 -2.52 -19.85
CA ALA A 16 11.45 -3.05 -18.53
C ALA A 16 10.27 -2.92 -17.55
N LEU A 17 9.51 -1.82 -17.64
CA LEU A 17 8.28 -1.66 -16.85
C LEU A 17 7.20 -2.61 -17.36
N THR A 18 6.96 -2.68 -18.67
CA THR A 18 5.94 -3.55 -19.26
C THR A 18 6.19 -5.03 -18.99
N GLU A 19 7.45 -5.46 -18.96
CA GLU A 19 7.83 -6.82 -18.59
C GLU A 19 7.47 -7.13 -17.13
N LYS A 20 7.79 -6.22 -16.20
CA LYS A 20 7.38 -6.34 -14.79
C LYS A 20 5.87 -6.29 -14.62
N LEU A 21 5.19 -5.45 -15.40
CA LEU A 21 3.73 -5.37 -15.42
C LEU A 21 3.11 -6.63 -16.03
N GLY A 22 3.81 -7.42 -16.84
CA GLY A 22 3.33 -8.73 -17.31
C GLY A 22 1.96 -8.73 -18.01
N VAL A 23 1.54 -7.58 -18.54
CA VAL A 23 0.25 -7.37 -19.19
C VAL A 23 0.42 -6.40 -20.36
N PHE A 24 -0.33 -6.64 -21.43
CA PHE A 24 -0.36 -5.72 -22.55
C PHE A 24 -1.20 -4.49 -22.21
N ILE A 25 -0.60 -3.31 -22.37
CA ILE A 25 -1.26 -2.01 -22.30
C ILE A 25 -0.88 -1.28 -23.59
N ASP A 26 -1.86 -0.69 -24.28
CA ASP A 26 -1.58 0.12 -25.45
C ASP A 26 -0.56 1.23 -25.10
N PRO A 27 0.49 1.44 -25.92
CA PRO A 27 1.54 2.41 -25.60
C PRO A 27 1.04 3.84 -25.37
N GLU A 28 0.02 4.29 -26.10
CA GLU A 28 -0.54 5.64 -25.93
C GLU A 28 -1.26 5.75 -24.58
N LEU A 29 -1.96 4.68 -24.20
CA LEU A 29 -2.67 4.63 -22.92
C LEU A 29 -1.70 4.52 -21.74
N LEU A 30 -0.62 3.76 -21.88
CA LEU A 30 0.45 3.70 -20.88
C LEU A 30 1.15 5.05 -20.74
N ASP A 31 1.40 5.76 -21.84
CA ASP A 31 1.94 7.12 -21.82
C ASP A 31 1.05 8.07 -21.01
N VAL A 32 -0.29 7.98 -21.17
CA VAL A 32 -1.23 8.77 -20.36
C VAL A 32 -1.17 8.37 -18.88
N ALA A 33 -1.13 7.07 -18.56
CA ALA A 33 -1.05 6.58 -17.19
C ALA A 33 0.22 7.05 -16.47
N LEU A 34 1.34 7.16 -17.19
CA LEU A 34 2.63 7.62 -16.67
C LEU A 34 2.77 9.17 -16.66
N THR A 35 1.78 9.90 -17.17
CA THR A 35 1.83 11.37 -17.24
C THR A 35 1.12 12.00 -16.06
N HIS A 36 1.90 12.56 -15.13
CA HIS A 36 1.37 13.35 -14.02
C HIS A 36 0.91 14.73 -14.50
N ARG A 37 -0.10 15.31 -13.84
CA ARG A 37 -0.66 16.64 -14.15
C ARG A 37 0.38 17.75 -14.23
N SER A 38 1.44 17.71 -13.41
CA SER A 38 2.50 18.73 -13.45
C SER A 38 3.26 18.74 -14.78
N TYR A 39 3.50 17.56 -15.35
CA TYR A 39 4.10 17.45 -16.68
C TYR A 39 3.12 17.93 -17.75
N ALA A 40 1.86 17.50 -17.67
CA ALA A 40 0.83 17.86 -18.62
C ALA A 40 0.64 19.38 -18.74
N TYR A 41 0.55 20.09 -17.61
CA TYR A 41 0.38 21.54 -17.61
C TYR A 41 1.58 22.29 -18.21
N GLU A 42 2.80 21.80 -17.97
CA GLU A 42 4.01 22.38 -18.58
C GLU A 42 4.10 22.13 -20.10
N HIS A 43 3.41 21.11 -20.61
CA HIS A 43 3.50 20.66 -22.00
C HIS A 43 2.20 20.93 -22.78
N GLY A 44 1.53 22.04 -22.49
CA GLY A 44 0.37 22.51 -23.26
C GLY A 44 -0.96 21.85 -22.86
N GLY A 45 -1.06 21.33 -21.64
CA GLY A 45 -2.29 20.75 -21.12
C GLY A 45 -2.66 19.42 -21.78
N ILE A 46 -1.66 18.61 -22.14
CA ILE A 46 -1.90 17.25 -22.66
C ILE A 46 -2.65 16.38 -21.64
N THR A 47 -3.21 15.27 -22.10
CA THR A 47 -3.91 14.32 -21.22
C THR A 47 -2.97 13.76 -20.15
N HIS A 48 -3.48 13.63 -18.92
CA HIS A 48 -2.77 13.09 -17.76
C HIS A 48 -3.59 11.97 -17.09
N ASN A 49 -2.98 11.37 -16.09
CA ASN A 49 -3.40 10.11 -15.49
C ASN A 49 -4.63 10.16 -14.56
N GLU A 50 -5.02 11.30 -13.98
CA GLU A 50 -6.11 11.41 -12.98
C GLU A 50 -7.44 10.71 -13.37
N ARG A 51 -7.81 10.69 -14.66
CA ARG A 51 -9.02 9.95 -15.10
C ARG A 51 -8.85 8.44 -15.09
N LEU A 52 -7.64 7.96 -15.36
CA LEU A 52 -7.28 6.55 -15.28
C LEU A 52 -7.11 6.12 -13.83
N GLU A 53 -6.53 6.97 -12.99
CA GLU A 53 -6.45 6.79 -11.53
C GLU A 53 -7.84 6.55 -10.95
N PHE A 54 -8.79 7.45 -11.22
CA PHE A 54 -10.18 7.31 -10.77
C PHE A 54 -10.82 5.96 -11.15
N LEU A 55 -10.61 5.50 -12.39
CA LEU A 55 -11.08 4.19 -12.83
C LEU A 55 -10.33 3.05 -12.12
N GLY A 56 -9.01 3.20 -12.01
CA GLY A 56 -8.10 2.25 -11.41
C GLY A 56 -8.40 1.96 -9.95
N ASP A 57 -8.68 2.98 -9.15
CA ASP A 57 -9.10 2.85 -7.74
C ASP A 57 -10.34 1.96 -7.59
N SER A 58 -11.36 2.17 -8.44
CA SER A 58 -12.56 1.33 -8.43
C SER A 58 -12.26 -0.13 -8.78
N VAL A 59 -11.38 -0.38 -9.76
CA VAL A 59 -10.98 -1.73 -10.18
C VAL A 59 -10.14 -2.40 -9.08
N LEU A 60 -9.18 -1.68 -8.51
CA LEU A 60 -8.35 -2.08 -7.38
C LEU A 60 -9.20 -2.49 -6.18
N GLY A 61 -10.10 -1.60 -5.76
CA GLY A 61 -10.99 -1.81 -4.62
C GLY A 61 -11.88 -3.04 -4.78
N LEU A 62 -12.45 -3.26 -5.97
CA LEU A 62 -13.27 -4.43 -6.25
C LEU A 62 -12.45 -5.73 -6.21
N ALA A 63 -11.30 -5.76 -6.90
CA ALA A 63 -10.44 -6.94 -6.96
C ALA A 63 -9.95 -7.37 -5.56
N VAL A 64 -9.52 -6.41 -4.74
CA VAL A 64 -9.11 -6.66 -3.35
C VAL A 64 -10.29 -7.12 -2.50
N THR A 65 -11.45 -6.44 -2.59
CA THR A 65 -12.63 -6.81 -1.79
C THR A 65 -13.08 -8.24 -2.08
N ILE A 66 -13.14 -8.65 -3.35
CA ILE A 66 -13.50 -10.03 -3.74
C ILE A 66 -12.50 -11.03 -3.16
N THR A 67 -11.21 -10.71 -3.21
CA THR A 67 -10.14 -11.59 -2.74
C THR A 67 -10.21 -11.79 -1.24
N LEU A 68 -10.27 -10.71 -0.47
CA LEU A 68 -10.40 -10.77 0.98
C LEU A 68 -11.66 -11.52 1.42
N PHE A 69 -12.79 -11.26 0.77
CA PHE A 69 -14.06 -11.94 1.08
C PHE A 69 -13.97 -13.45 0.85
N ARG A 70 -13.33 -13.89 -0.24
CA ARG A 70 -13.24 -15.31 -0.60
C ARG A 70 -12.18 -16.06 0.20
N GLU A 71 -11.03 -15.43 0.45
CA GLU A 71 -9.90 -16.07 1.13
C GLU A 71 -10.06 -16.05 2.66
N ASN A 72 -10.95 -15.22 3.20
CA ASN A 72 -11.13 -15.07 4.65
C ASN A 72 -12.62 -15.16 5.08
N PRO A 73 -13.27 -16.33 4.91
CA PRO A 73 -14.71 -16.51 5.17
C PRO A 73 -15.12 -16.31 6.63
N ASP A 74 -14.20 -16.44 7.58
CA ASP A 74 -14.46 -16.34 9.02
C ASP A 74 -14.25 -14.92 9.59
N LEU A 75 -13.83 -13.96 8.76
CA LEU A 75 -13.65 -12.57 9.20
C LEU A 75 -14.95 -11.79 9.15
N SER A 76 -15.14 -10.92 10.14
CA SER A 76 -16.21 -9.93 10.15
C SER A 76 -16.02 -8.86 9.07
N GLU A 77 -17.11 -8.15 8.74
CA GLU A 77 -17.07 -6.99 7.84
C GLU A 77 -16.03 -5.95 8.26
N GLY A 78 -15.95 -5.65 9.57
CA GLY A 78 -14.99 -4.68 10.11
C GLY A 78 -13.54 -5.13 9.93
N GLU A 79 -13.25 -6.42 10.13
CA GLU A 79 -11.92 -6.98 9.87
C GLU A 79 -11.57 -6.93 8.38
N LEU A 80 -12.48 -7.32 7.49
CA LEU A 80 -12.30 -7.22 6.05
C LEU A 80 -12.05 -5.78 5.59
N ALA A 81 -12.80 -4.82 6.14
CA ALA A 81 -12.62 -3.39 5.85
C ALA A 81 -11.25 -2.87 6.30
N LYS A 82 -10.79 -3.26 7.50
CA LYS A 82 -9.44 -2.93 8.01
C LYS A 82 -8.35 -3.52 7.09
N ARG A 83 -8.46 -4.80 6.71
CA ARG A 83 -7.51 -5.44 5.78
C ARG A 83 -7.48 -4.77 4.42
N ARG A 84 -8.64 -4.42 3.87
CA ARG A 84 -8.74 -3.69 2.60
C ARG A 84 -8.02 -2.36 2.70
N ALA A 85 -8.30 -1.56 3.73
CA ALA A 85 -7.65 -0.26 3.93
C ALA A 85 -6.12 -0.38 4.03
N ALA A 86 -5.61 -1.46 4.64
CA ALA A 86 -4.17 -1.71 4.76
C ALA A 86 -3.47 -1.87 3.41
N VAL A 87 -4.11 -2.58 2.47
CA VAL A 87 -3.51 -2.99 1.18
C VAL A 87 -3.78 -2.02 0.03
N VAL A 88 -4.86 -1.22 0.11
CA VAL A 88 -5.17 -0.19 -0.90
C VAL A 88 -4.76 1.22 -0.47
N SER A 89 -4.04 1.36 0.64
CA SER A 89 -3.57 2.68 1.10
C SER A 89 -2.50 3.27 0.18
N THR A 90 -2.38 4.60 0.15
CA THR A 90 -1.27 5.30 -0.54
C THR A 90 0.10 4.75 -0.16
N VAL A 91 0.31 4.38 1.11
CA VAL A 91 1.58 3.81 1.58
C VAL A 91 1.83 2.44 0.93
N ALA A 92 0.81 1.58 0.89
CA ALA A 92 0.87 0.27 0.25
C ALA A 92 1.15 0.37 -1.26
N LEU A 93 0.40 1.21 -1.97
CA LEU A 93 0.56 1.35 -3.41
C LEU A 93 1.89 2.00 -3.77
N ALA A 94 2.39 2.93 -2.95
CA ALA A 94 3.73 3.48 -3.13
C ALA A 94 4.82 2.44 -2.91
N GLU A 95 4.64 1.50 -1.98
CA GLU A 95 5.56 0.38 -1.78
C GLU A 95 5.61 -0.52 -3.02
N VAL A 96 4.44 -0.91 -3.55
CA VAL A 96 4.32 -1.66 -4.82
C VAL A 96 5.02 -0.91 -5.96
N ALA A 97 4.77 0.38 -6.09
CA ALA A 97 5.39 1.22 -7.11
C ALA A 97 6.93 1.20 -7.01
N ARG A 98 7.48 1.25 -5.79
CA ARG A 98 8.94 1.17 -5.56
C ARG A 98 9.48 -0.22 -5.89
N GLN A 99 8.77 -1.28 -5.51
CA GLN A 99 9.17 -2.66 -5.82
C GLN A 99 9.29 -2.92 -7.33
N ILE A 100 8.34 -2.40 -8.12
CA ILE A 100 8.42 -2.50 -9.59
C ILE A 100 9.35 -1.45 -10.21
N GLY A 101 9.85 -0.48 -9.44
CA GLY A 101 10.73 0.59 -9.90
C GLY A 101 10.01 1.59 -10.82
N LEU A 102 8.78 1.96 -10.47
CA LEU A 102 7.90 2.81 -11.28
C LEU A 102 8.37 4.27 -11.40
N GLY A 103 8.91 4.83 -10.33
CA GLY A 103 9.23 6.28 -10.22
C GLY A 103 9.97 6.87 -11.42
N PRO A 104 11.07 6.26 -11.92
CA PRO A 104 11.82 6.74 -13.09
C PRO A 104 11.05 6.77 -14.43
N PHE A 105 9.87 6.16 -14.51
CA PHE A 105 9.03 6.16 -15.71
C PHE A 105 7.96 7.26 -15.67
N ILE A 106 7.72 7.88 -14.51
CA ILE A 106 6.69 8.90 -14.34
C ILE A 106 7.17 10.22 -14.95
N ARG A 107 6.37 10.77 -15.86
CA ARG A 107 6.63 12.07 -16.47
C ARG A 107 6.15 13.16 -15.52
N LEU A 108 7.11 13.93 -15.01
CA LEU A 108 6.90 14.97 -14.01
C LEU A 108 7.34 16.32 -14.56
N GLY A 109 6.60 17.38 -14.24
CA GLY A 109 7.01 18.76 -14.52
C GLY A 109 8.27 19.12 -13.74
N ARG A 110 9.03 20.12 -14.21
CA ARG A 110 10.32 20.51 -13.64
C ARG A 110 10.25 20.81 -12.15
N GLY A 111 9.22 21.55 -11.72
CA GLY A 111 9.02 21.88 -10.31
C GLY A 111 8.79 20.63 -9.45
N GLU A 112 8.05 19.66 -9.97
CA GLU A 112 7.75 18.41 -9.27
C GLU A 112 9.02 17.54 -9.14
N VAL A 113 9.83 17.45 -10.21
CA VAL A 113 11.14 16.77 -10.20
C VAL A 113 12.06 17.37 -9.14
N LEU A 114 12.16 18.69 -9.05
CA LEU A 114 13.03 19.38 -8.08
C LEU A 114 12.69 19.05 -6.62
N THR A 115 11.45 18.65 -6.34
CA THR A 115 10.98 18.27 -5.01
C THR A 115 10.96 16.76 -4.77
N GLY A 116 11.62 15.98 -5.63
CA GLY A 116 11.68 14.52 -5.50
C GLY A 116 10.37 13.80 -5.84
N GLY A 117 9.57 14.36 -6.76
CA GLY A 117 8.25 13.82 -7.10
C GLY A 117 8.23 12.35 -7.56
N ASN A 118 9.34 11.85 -8.10
CA ASN A 118 9.49 10.46 -8.53
C ASN A 118 9.54 9.44 -7.38
N ASP A 119 9.66 9.89 -6.13
CA ASP A 119 9.61 9.04 -4.93
C ASP A 119 8.51 9.47 -3.94
N LYS A 120 7.69 10.48 -4.29
CA LYS A 120 6.54 10.89 -3.47
C LYS A 120 5.47 9.80 -3.48
N SER A 121 5.07 9.36 -2.28
CA SER A 121 4.12 8.25 -2.14
C SER A 121 2.76 8.50 -2.80
N SER A 122 2.24 9.74 -2.79
CA SER A 122 0.98 10.06 -3.47
C SER A 122 1.11 9.84 -4.98
N ILE A 123 2.10 10.46 -5.63
CA ILE A 123 2.33 10.33 -7.08
C ILE A 123 2.53 8.87 -7.49
N LEU A 124 3.30 8.12 -6.70
CA LEU A 124 3.54 6.70 -6.94
C LEU A 124 2.24 5.88 -6.86
N ALA A 125 1.43 6.10 -5.81
CA ALA A 125 0.16 5.40 -5.63
C ALA A 125 -0.83 5.72 -6.75
N ASP A 126 -1.04 7.01 -7.03
CA ASP A 126 -1.96 7.48 -8.07
C ASP A 126 -1.57 6.91 -9.45
N THR A 127 -0.26 6.78 -9.72
CA THR A 127 0.23 6.19 -10.96
C THR A 127 0.02 4.68 -11.03
N VAL A 128 0.12 3.95 -9.91
CA VAL A 128 -0.23 2.51 -9.86
C VAL A 128 -1.71 2.32 -10.19
N GLU A 129 -2.59 3.14 -9.60
CA GLU A 129 -4.02 3.12 -9.91
C GLU A 129 -4.26 3.45 -11.39
N ALA A 130 -3.60 4.48 -11.92
CA ALA A 130 -3.71 4.81 -13.34
C ALA A 130 -3.27 3.68 -14.28
N ILE A 131 -2.23 2.92 -13.94
CA ILE A 131 -1.80 1.74 -14.69
C ILE A 131 -2.87 0.63 -14.63
N ILE A 132 -3.51 0.43 -13.47
CA ILE A 132 -4.63 -0.52 -13.32
C ILE A 132 -5.80 -0.08 -14.20
N GLY A 133 -6.15 1.21 -14.19
CA GLY A 133 -7.19 1.78 -15.05
C GLY A 133 -6.87 1.64 -16.54
N ALA A 134 -5.62 1.89 -16.93
CA ALA A 134 -5.14 1.66 -18.29
C ALA A 134 -5.25 0.18 -18.70
N THR A 135 -4.86 -0.73 -17.81
CA THR A 135 -4.96 -2.17 -18.03
C THR A 135 -6.41 -2.61 -18.24
N TYR A 136 -7.34 -2.06 -17.45
CA TYR A 136 -8.76 -2.35 -17.59
C TYR A 136 -9.29 -1.96 -18.97
N LEU A 137 -8.91 -0.79 -19.48
CA LEU A 137 -9.35 -0.33 -20.80
C LEU A 137 -8.67 -1.11 -21.95
N ALA A 138 -7.39 -1.48 -21.80
CA ALA A 138 -6.63 -2.17 -22.83
C ALA A 138 -6.95 -3.67 -22.92
N ALA A 139 -7.14 -4.34 -21.77
CA ALA A 139 -7.18 -5.80 -21.67
C ALA A 139 -8.40 -6.34 -20.90
N GLY A 140 -9.28 -5.47 -20.41
CA GLY A 140 -10.52 -5.84 -19.74
C GLY A 140 -10.37 -6.23 -18.27
N GLN A 141 -11.52 -6.51 -17.64
CA GLN A 141 -11.64 -6.73 -16.19
C GLN A 141 -10.75 -7.87 -15.68
N GLN A 142 -10.71 -8.99 -16.39
CA GLN A 142 -9.98 -10.19 -15.95
C GLN A 142 -8.47 -9.92 -15.89
N ALA A 143 -7.91 -9.28 -16.92
CA ALA A 143 -6.50 -8.92 -16.96
C ALA A 143 -6.14 -7.88 -15.89
N ALA A 144 -6.99 -6.87 -15.68
CA ALA A 144 -6.77 -5.86 -14.64
C ALA A 144 -6.84 -6.46 -13.23
N THR A 145 -7.78 -7.36 -12.98
CA THR A 145 -7.87 -8.08 -11.69
C THR A 145 -6.61 -8.92 -11.47
N ALA A 146 -6.16 -9.67 -12.48
CA ALA A 146 -4.94 -10.47 -12.39
C ALA A 146 -3.68 -9.61 -12.14
N LEU A 147 -3.59 -8.42 -12.76
CA LEU A 147 -2.54 -7.45 -12.48
C LEU A 147 -2.60 -6.99 -11.02
N VAL A 148 -3.76 -6.55 -10.52
CA VAL A 148 -3.94 -6.10 -9.14
C VAL A 148 -3.47 -7.16 -8.16
N LEU A 149 -3.94 -8.41 -8.32
CA LEU A 149 -3.60 -9.48 -7.39
C LEU A 149 -2.10 -9.80 -7.42
N ARG A 150 -1.46 -9.78 -8.59
CA ARG A 150 -0.01 -10.01 -8.66
C ARG A 150 0.79 -8.88 -8.03
N LEU A 151 0.38 -7.64 -8.22
CA LEU A 151 1.04 -6.47 -7.62
C LEU A 151 0.89 -6.45 -6.09
N LEU A 152 -0.30 -6.82 -5.59
CA LEU A 152 -0.60 -6.79 -4.15
C LEU A 152 -0.28 -8.09 -3.41
N ARG A 153 0.00 -9.19 -4.11
CA ARG A 153 0.23 -10.49 -3.44
C ARG A 153 1.26 -10.42 -2.31
N PRO A 154 2.43 -9.76 -2.48
CA PRO A 154 3.39 -9.63 -1.40
C PRO A 154 2.81 -8.94 -0.15
N LEU A 155 1.90 -7.97 -0.33
CA LEU A 155 1.25 -7.26 0.77
C LEU A 155 0.10 -8.06 1.40
N LEU A 156 -0.60 -8.86 0.59
CA LEU A 156 -1.68 -9.74 1.06
C LEU A 156 -1.14 -10.97 1.81
N GLU A 157 0.11 -11.35 1.57
CA GLU A 157 0.78 -12.48 2.22
C GLU A 157 1.60 -12.07 3.45
N ASP A 158 1.84 -10.78 3.64
CA ASP A 158 2.60 -10.26 4.77
C ASP A 158 1.75 -10.34 6.07
N PRO A 159 2.08 -11.26 7.00
CA PRO A 159 1.33 -11.44 8.24
C PRO A 159 1.40 -10.21 9.14
N GLU A 160 2.52 -9.49 9.11
CA GLU A 160 2.74 -8.29 9.93
C GLU A 160 1.92 -7.11 9.41
N ARG A 161 1.57 -7.09 8.12
CA ARG A 161 0.78 -6.01 7.49
C ARG A 161 -0.59 -5.86 8.12
N PHE A 162 -1.25 -6.97 8.40
CA PHE A 162 -2.56 -6.97 9.03
C PHE A 162 -2.47 -6.87 10.55
N GLY A 163 -1.35 -7.33 11.13
CA GLY A 163 -1.04 -7.12 12.54
C GLY A 163 -0.83 -5.65 12.89
N ALA A 164 -0.21 -4.85 12.02
CA ALA A 164 -0.02 -3.41 12.19
C ALA A 164 -1.22 -2.55 11.72
N ALA A 165 -2.07 -3.08 10.82
CA ALA A 165 -3.27 -2.41 10.33
C ALA A 165 -4.55 -2.73 11.13
N MET A 166 -4.59 -3.83 11.86
CA MET A 166 -5.32 -3.84 13.12
C MET A 166 -4.58 -2.87 14.03
N ASP A 167 -5.25 -1.87 14.58
CA ASP A 167 -4.72 -1.21 15.77
C ASP A 167 -4.67 -2.31 16.86
N PRO A 168 -3.51 -2.94 17.12
CA PRO A 168 -3.44 -4.13 17.96
C PRO A 168 -3.74 -3.77 19.40
N LYS A 169 -3.58 -2.49 19.81
CA LYS A 169 -4.01 -2.02 21.12
C LYS A 169 -5.54 -2.05 21.22
N THR A 170 -6.22 -1.51 20.22
CA THR A 170 -7.68 -1.53 20.16
C THR A 170 -8.20 -2.96 20.01
N SER A 171 -7.61 -3.78 19.13
CA SER A 171 -8.00 -5.18 18.95
C SER A 171 -7.75 -6.03 20.18
N LEU A 172 -6.63 -5.83 20.89
CA LEU A 172 -6.41 -6.46 22.20
C LEU A 172 -7.46 -6.03 23.22
N GLN A 173 -7.79 -4.74 23.27
CA GLN A 173 -8.82 -4.22 24.18
C GLN A 173 -10.22 -4.79 23.86
N GLU A 174 -10.58 -4.90 22.59
CA GLU A 174 -11.82 -5.54 22.13
C GLU A 174 -11.86 -7.03 22.48
N ALA A 175 -10.77 -7.76 22.25
CA ALA A 175 -10.66 -9.18 22.58
C ALA A 175 -10.75 -9.43 24.09
N LEU A 176 -10.18 -8.53 24.91
CA LEU A 176 -10.23 -8.62 26.37
C LEU A 176 -11.62 -8.28 26.94
N ALA A 177 -12.44 -7.47 26.26
CA ALA A 177 -13.74 -7.02 26.76
C ALA A 177 -14.70 -8.18 27.09
N GLY A 178 -14.55 -9.34 26.44
CA GLY A 178 -15.33 -10.56 26.72
C GLY A 178 -14.76 -11.49 27.80
N THR A 179 -13.54 -11.23 28.28
CA THR A 179 -12.79 -12.14 29.18
C THR A 179 -12.89 -11.78 30.66
N GLY A 180 -13.39 -10.59 30.99
CA GLY A 180 -13.39 -10.04 32.35
C GLY A 180 -12.00 -9.58 32.84
N ALA A 181 -10.99 -9.59 31.98
CA ALA A 181 -9.66 -9.07 32.28
C ALA A 181 -9.68 -7.55 32.52
N PRO A 182 -8.73 -7.01 33.31
CA PRO A 182 -8.50 -5.58 33.38
C PRO A 182 -7.99 -5.03 32.04
N ALA A 183 -8.03 -3.71 31.88
CA ALA A 183 -7.45 -3.04 30.73
C ALA A 183 -5.94 -3.38 30.59
N PRO A 184 -5.42 -3.49 29.36
CA PRO A 184 -4.02 -3.83 29.12
C PRO A 184 -3.08 -2.73 29.61
N GLU A 185 -2.10 -3.10 30.43
CA GLU A 185 -1.06 -2.21 30.97
C GLU A 185 0.26 -2.42 30.24
N TYR A 186 0.93 -1.33 29.85
CA TYR A 186 2.19 -1.36 29.09
C TYR A 186 3.35 -0.91 29.97
N THR A 187 4.41 -1.73 29.99
CA THR A 187 5.71 -1.37 30.55
C THR A 187 6.73 -1.29 29.42
N ILE A 188 7.52 -0.21 29.37
CA ILE A 188 8.52 0.00 28.31
C ILE A 188 9.90 0.21 28.94
N LEU A 189 10.88 -0.54 28.44
CA LEU A 189 12.29 -0.39 28.74
C LEU A 189 13.01 0.14 27.49
N ALA A 190 13.82 1.17 27.65
CA ALA A 190 14.64 1.71 26.56
C ALA A 190 16.10 1.30 26.77
N SER A 191 16.74 0.82 25.71
CA SER A 191 18.14 0.40 25.72
C SER A 191 18.87 0.94 24.47
N GLY A 192 20.21 0.93 24.51
CA GLY A 192 21.05 1.40 23.40
C GLY A 192 21.30 2.92 23.35
N PRO A 193 22.24 3.35 22.48
CA PRO A 193 22.61 4.75 22.32
C PRO A 193 21.52 5.56 21.60
N ASP A 194 21.50 6.89 21.75
CA ASP A 194 20.43 7.76 21.21
C ASP A 194 20.12 7.54 19.71
N HIS A 195 21.14 7.24 18.91
CA HIS A 195 21.04 7.05 17.46
C HIS A 195 20.69 5.61 17.04
N GLN A 196 20.64 4.67 17.99
CA GLN A 196 20.22 3.27 17.80
C GLN A 196 19.44 2.80 19.03
N ARG A 197 18.48 3.62 19.48
CA ARG A 197 17.68 3.30 20.65
C ARG A 197 16.68 2.21 20.31
N VAL A 198 16.65 1.17 21.14
CA VAL A 198 15.67 0.08 21.07
C VAL A 198 14.73 0.23 22.26
N PHE A 199 13.45 0.03 22.01
CA PHE A 199 12.42 0.00 23.04
C PHE A 199 11.85 -1.40 23.10
N ASP A 200 11.87 -2.00 24.29
CA ASP A 200 11.25 -3.28 24.59
C ASP A 200 9.99 -3.00 25.42
N ALA A 201 8.83 -3.43 24.92
CA ALA A 201 7.56 -3.28 25.58
C ALA A 201 7.02 -4.64 26.04
N THR A 202 6.36 -4.63 27.19
CA THR A 202 5.56 -5.74 27.70
C THR A 202 4.16 -5.21 27.96
N VAL A 203 3.14 -5.88 27.41
CA VAL A 203 1.74 -5.64 27.74
C VAL A 203 1.23 -6.76 28.64
N ARG A 204 0.47 -6.42 29.68
CA ARG A 204 -0.17 -7.40 30.56
C ARG A 204 -1.62 -7.03 30.80
N ALA A 205 -2.52 -8.01 30.71
CA ALA A 205 -3.93 -7.85 31.07
C ALA A 205 -4.28 -8.88 32.16
N GLY A 206 -4.04 -8.50 33.42
CA GLY A 206 -4.20 -9.39 34.57
C GLY A 206 -3.36 -10.67 34.43
N ASP A 207 -4.01 -11.83 34.61
CA ASP A 207 -3.41 -13.15 34.39
C ASP A 207 -3.90 -13.80 33.09
N VAL A 208 -4.62 -13.05 32.23
CA VAL A 208 -5.23 -13.56 31.00
C VAL A 208 -4.20 -13.66 29.88
N VAL A 209 -3.40 -12.61 29.69
CA VAL A 209 -2.38 -12.59 28.63
C VAL A 209 -1.22 -11.66 28.98
N THR A 210 -0.03 -12.03 28.52
CA THR A 210 1.17 -11.20 28.55
C THR A 210 1.85 -11.26 27.18
N GLY A 211 1.98 -10.11 26.54
CA GLY A 211 2.65 -9.98 25.25
C GLY A 211 3.91 -9.14 25.35
N THR A 212 4.85 -9.35 24.45
CA THR A 212 6.13 -8.65 24.37
C THR A 212 6.43 -8.21 22.96
N GLY A 213 7.17 -7.11 22.81
CA GLY A 213 7.55 -6.63 21.49
C GLY A 213 8.60 -5.54 21.55
N SER A 214 9.41 -5.44 20.50
CA SER A 214 10.50 -4.47 20.41
C SER A 214 10.29 -3.52 19.24
N GLY A 215 10.86 -2.32 19.30
CA GLY A 215 10.81 -1.37 18.20
C GLY A 215 11.77 -0.19 18.33
N THR A 216 11.91 0.57 17.25
CA THR A 216 12.77 1.76 17.19
C THR A 216 12.13 2.99 17.85
N SER A 217 10.86 2.90 18.23
CA SER A 217 10.14 3.88 19.03
C SER A 217 9.28 3.19 20.10
N LYS A 218 8.92 3.93 21.16
CA LYS A 218 7.95 3.46 22.16
C LYS A 218 6.66 2.96 21.52
N LYS A 219 6.11 3.73 20.58
CA LYS A 219 4.87 3.40 19.87
C LYS A 219 5.00 2.06 19.14
N THR A 220 6.06 1.86 18.36
CA THR A 220 6.26 0.60 17.61
C THR A 220 6.44 -0.61 18.53
N ALA A 221 7.15 -0.44 19.66
CA ALA A 221 7.33 -1.51 20.63
C ALA A 221 6.01 -1.91 21.31
N GLU A 222 5.20 -0.93 21.72
CA GLU A 222 3.89 -1.20 22.32
C GLU A 222 2.93 -1.86 21.33
N MET A 223 2.94 -1.46 20.06
CA MET A 223 2.12 -2.09 19.03
C MET A 223 2.53 -3.56 18.81
N ALA A 224 3.83 -3.84 18.78
CA ALA A 224 4.35 -5.20 18.70
C ALA A 224 3.94 -6.06 19.92
N ALA A 225 4.06 -5.52 21.14
CA ALA A 225 3.61 -6.21 22.35
C ALA A 225 2.10 -6.47 22.37
N ALA A 226 1.31 -5.49 21.91
CA ALA A 226 -0.14 -5.63 21.79
C ALA A 226 -0.53 -6.71 20.77
N LEU A 227 0.19 -6.77 19.65
CA LEU A 227 -0.02 -7.78 18.62
C LEU A 227 0.30 -9.18 19.14
N ASP A 228 1.43 -9.36 19.83
CA ASP A 228 1.81 -10.63 20.45
C ASP A 228 0.73 -11.12 21.43
N ALA A 229 0.27 -10.24 22.33
CA ALA A 229 -0.81 -10.58 23.26
C ALA A 229 -2.14 -10.91 22.55
N TRP A 230 -2.53 -10.15 21.52
CA TRP A 230 -3.77 -10.40 20.78
C TRP A 230 -3.72 -11.74 20.02
N THR A 231 -2.58 -12.05 19.41
CA THR A 231 -2.29 -13.31 18.70
C THR A 231 -2.47 -14.50 19.65
N GLN A 232 -1.83 -14.45 20.83
CA GLN A 232 -1.96 -15.46 21.87
C GLN A 232 -3.41 -15.63 22.35
N LEU A 233 -4.13 -14.52 22.54
CA LEU A 233 -5.50 -14.53 23.06
C LEU A 233 -6.51 -15.09 22.05
N THR A 234 -6.28 -14.87 20.75
CA THR A 234 -7.20 -15.28 19.67
C THR A 234 -6.82 -16.60 18.99
N GLY A 235 -5.64 -17.15 19.28
CA GLY A 235 -5.14 -18.39 18.69
C GLY A 235 -4.88 -18.30 17.18
N ARG A 236 -4.56 -17.10 16.68
CA ARG A 236 -4.26 -16.83 15.27
C ARG A 236 -2.76 -16.64 15.11
N ASP A 237 -2.05 -17.68 14.67
CA ASP A 237 -0.62 -17.60 14.27
C ASP A 237 -0.42 -16.89 12.93
#